data_AF-A0A7G9S919-F1
#
_entry.id   AF-A0A7G9S919-F1
#
_cell.length_a   1.000
_cell.length_b   1.000
_cell.length_c   1.000
_cell.angle_alpha   90.00
_cell.angle_beta   90.00
_cell.angle_gamma   90.00
#
_symmetry.space_group_name_H-M   'P 1'
#
loop_
_entity.id
_entity.type
_entity.pdbx_description
1 polymer ?
#
loop_
_entity_poly.entity_id
_entity_poly.type
_entity_poly.pdbx_seq_one_letter_code
_entity_poly.pdbx_strand_id
1 'polypeptide(L)'
;MARPSTYSTEVAENIFERLEAGEPLAAICRSEGMPAVRTFLDWVARDEKLAAAYTHARNAQGEWFDAEMDRIAKTAIDRDSAAAAKVQLSNLQWRASKQAPSKYGDRIDMTVDHTFDLAAVIDKRRQRALEGQDQPALPDASR
;
A
#
# COMPACT_ATOMS: atom_id res chain seq x y z
N MET A 1 -10.65 28.33 23.15
CA MET A 1 -11.45 27.11 23.45
C MET A 1 -11.33 26.20 22.24
N ALA A 2 -11.07 24.89 22.30
CA ALA A 2 -10.60 23.97 23.32
C ALA A 2 -9.64 23.03 22.57
N ARG A 3 -8.59 22.51 23.21
CA ARG A 3 -7.73 21.48 22.62
C ARG A 3 -8.20 20.15 23.19
N PRO A 4 -8.96 19.31 22.47
CA PRO A 4 -9.03 17.91 22.82
C PRO A 4 -7.71 17.28 22.37
N SER A 5 -6.64 17.52 23.14
CA SER A 5 -5.35 16.82 22.98
C SER A 5 -5.35 15.47 23.67
N THR A 6 -6.39 15.19 24.44
CA THR A 6 -6.58 13.89 25.08
C THR A 6 -7.27 12.97 24.08
N TYR A 7 -6.63 11.83 23.81
CA TYR A 7 -7.22 10.75 23.05
C TYR A 7 -8.57 10.36 23.67
N SER A 8 -9.59 10.22 22.82
CA SER A 8 -10.89 9.66 23.17
C SER A 8 -11.28 8.65 22.09
N THR A 9 -11.75 7.48 22.52
CA THR A 9 -12.24 6.43 21.60
C THR A 9 -13.40 6.96 20.75
N GLU A 10 -14.33 7.73 21.33
CA GLU A 10 -15.47 8.33 20.62
C GLU A 10 -15.04 9.26 19.49
N VAL A 11 -13.95 10.03 19.71
CA VAL A 11 -13.40 10.91 18.67
C VAL A 11 -12.78 10.09 17.54
N ALA A 12 -12.09 9.00 17.86
CA ALA A 12 -11.53 8.11 16.85
C ALA A 12 -12.63 7.41 16.03
N GLU A 13 -13.67 6.91 16.69
CA GLU A 13 -14.83 6.29 16.05
C GLU A 13 -15.54 7.27 15.11
N ASN A 14 -15.79 8.50 15.55
CA ASN A 14 -16.38 9.54 14.69
C ASN A 14 -15.52 9.84 13.46
N ILE A 15 -14.19 9.88 13.62
CA ILE A 15 -13.27 10.05 12.49
C ILE A 15 -13.39 8.87 11.51
N PHE A 16 -13.51 7.63 12.01
CA PHE A 16 -13.65 6.45 11.16
C PHE A 16 -14.98 6.44 10.40
N GLU A 17 -16.10 6.70 11.06
CA GLU A 17 -17.41 6.78 10.42
C GLU A 17 -17.41 7.79 9.26
N ARG A 18 -16.84 8.98 9.48
CA ARG A 18 -16.75 10.02 8.45
C ARG A 18 -15.76 9.69 7.34
N LEU A 19 -14.65 9.03 7.67
CA LEU A 19 -13.70 8.54 6.67
C LEU A 19 -14.37 7.52 5.74
N GLU A 20 -15.06 6.55 6.32
CA GLU A 20 -15.79 5.50 5.59
C GLU A 20 -16.89 6.11 4.72
N ALA A 21 -17.51 7.21 5.16
CA ALA A 21 -18.45 8.02 4.37
C ALA A 21 -17.78 8.91 3.29
N GLY A 22 -16.48 8.73 3.02
CA GLY A 22 -15.77 9.41 1.93
C GLY A 22 -15.12 10.74 2.28
N GLU A 23 -15.29 11.23 3.52
CA GLU A 23 -14.75 12.53 3.90
C GLU A 23 -13.22 12.44 4.10
N PRO A 24 -12.41 13.37 3.54
CA PRO A 24 -10.97 13.33 3.76
C PRO A 24 -10.62 13.71 5.21
N LEU A 25 -9.67 13.00 5.83
CA LEU A 25 -9.19 13.26 7.19
C LEU A 25 -8.92 14.74 7.48
N ALA A 26 -8.34 15.46 6.52
CA ALA A 26 -8.05 16.88 6.68
C ALA A 26 -9.31 17.76 6.81
N ALA A 27 -10.43 17.38 6.20
CA ALA A 27 -11.71 18.06 6.36
C ALA A 27 -12.34 17.69 7.71
N ILE A 28 -12.34 16.41 8.07
CA ILE A 28 -12.83 15.91 9.36
C ILE A 28 -12.13 16.65 10.51
N CYS A 29 -10.81 16.68 10.51
CA CYS A 29 -10.00 17.35 11.53
C CYS A 29 -10.14 18.88 11.58
N ARG A 30 -10.85 19.52 10.63
CA ARG A 30 -11.18 20.95 10.69
C ARG A 30 -12.53 21.21 11.38
N SER A 31 -13.35 20.19 11.58
CA SER A 31 -14.62 20.34 12.28
C SER A 31 -14.41 20.68 13.77
N GLU A 32 -15.39 21.34 14.35
CA GLU A 32 -15.40 21.63 15.78
C GLU A 32 -15.30 20.34 16.61
N GLY A 33 -14.53 20.38 17.70
CA GLY A 33 -14.32 19.22 18.57
C GLY A 33 -13.32 18.17 18.05
N MET A 34 -12.77 18.33 16.84
CA MET A 34 -11.84 17.36 16.26
C MET A 34 -10.37 17.68 16.59
N PRO A 35 -9.51 16.66 16.70
CA PRO A 35 -8.08 16.85 16.87
C PRO A 35 -7.46 17.36 15.55
N ALA A 36 -6.33 18.07 15.67
CA ALA A 36 -5.53 18.38 14.50
C ALA A 36 -5.05 17.09 13.82
N VAL A 37 -4.92 17.10 12.49
CA VAL A 37 -4.48 15.94 11.69
C VAL A 37 -3.21 15.32 12.26
N ARG A 38 -2.22 16.16 12.61
CA ARG A 38 -0.96 15.68 13.17
C ARG A 38 -1.16 14.94 14.49
N THR A 39 -2.00 15.46 15.37
CA THR A 39 -2.31 14.84 16.67
C THR A 39 -2.96 13.48 16.50
N PHE A 40 -3.93 13.35 15.59
CA PHE A 40 -4.56 12.06 15.30
C PHE A 40 -3.55 11.06 14.72
N LEU A 41 -2.72 11.48 13.76
CA LEU A 41 -1.68 10.62 13.20
C LEU A 41 -0.62 10.21 14.24
N ASP A 42 -0.31 11.08 15.21
CA ASP A 42 0.57 10.75 16.33
C ASP A 42 -0.07 9.70 17.28
N TRP A 43 -1.39 9.71 17.46
CA TRP A 43 -2.11 8.66 18.19
C TRP A 43 -2.04 7.33 17.44
N VAL A 44 -2.35 7.36 16.14
CA VAL A 44 -2.28 6.19 15.25
C VAL A 44 -0.89 5.56 15.27
N ALA A 45 0.18 6.36 15.26
CA ALA A 45 1.55 5.86 15.27
C ALA A 45 1.97 5.20 16.61
N ARG A 46 1.25 5.46 17.71
CA ARG A 46 1.59 4.98 19.06
C ARG A 46 0.74 3.81 19.53
N ASP A 47 -0.40 3.56 18.90
CA ASP A 47 -1.34 2.51 19.26
C ASP A 47 -1.61 1.61 18.05
N GLU A 48 -1.12 0.37 18.12
CA GLU A 48 -1.26 -0.63 17.05
C GLU A 48 -2.72 -0.98 16.75
N LYS A 49 -3.60 -1.00 17.77
CA LYS A 49 -5.03 -1.29 17.56
C LYS A 49 -5.69 -0.16 16.80
N LEU A 50 -5.36 1.08 17.16
CA LEU A 50 -5.86 2.26 16.46
C LEU A 50 -5.32 2.31 15.02
N ALA A 51 -4.06 1.94 14.79
CA ALA A 51 -3.47 1.85 13.46
C ALA A 51 -4.17 0.81 12.58
N ALA A 52 -4.46 -0.37 13.14
CA ALA A 52 -5.23 -1.40 12.44
C ALA A 52 -6.63 -0.89 12.09
N ALA A 53 -7.35 -0.32 13.06
CA ALA A 53 -8.69 0.24 12.84
C ALA A 53 -8.69 1.35 11.77
N TYR A 54 -7.72 2.27 11.82
CA TYR A 54 -7.57 3.32 10.82
C TYR A 54 -7.29 2.75 9.41
N THR A 55 -6.46 1.71 9.32
CA THR A 55 -6.21 1.01 8.05
C THR A 55 -7.49 0.36 7.51
N HIS A 56 -8.29 -0.26 8.38
CA HIS A 56 -9.59 -0.81 8.00
C HIS A 56 -10.55 0.28 7.50
N ALA A 57 -10.66 1.41 8.20
CA ALA A 57 -11.49 2.54 7.78
C ALA A 57 -11.03 3.11 6.42
N ARG A 58 -9.72 3.18 6.16
CA ARG A 58 -9.18 3.58 4.85
C ARG A 58 -9.52 2.59 3.74
N ASN A 59 -9.47 1.30 4.04
CA ASN A 59 -9.89 0.28 3.08
C ASN A 59 -11.39 0.40 2.76
N ALA A 60 -12.23 0.56 3.78
CA ALA A 60 -13.68 0.74 3.62
C ALA A 60 -14.06 2.04 2.91
N GLN A 61 -13.32 3.14 3.13
CA GLN A 61 -13.44 4.37 2.34
C GLN A 61 -13.26 4.13 0.82
N GLY A 62 -12.52 3.09 0.43
CA GLY A 62 -12.42 2.65 -0.97
C GLY A 62 -13.77 2.26 -1.59
N GLU A 63 -14.66 1.64 -0.82
CA GLU A 63 -16.02 1.28 -1.26
C GLU A 63 -16.86 2.53 -1.54
N TRP A 64 -16.70 3.58 -0.73
CA TRP A 64 -17.37 4.84 -0.96
C TRP A 64 -16.90 5.50 -2.26
N PHE A 65 -15.58 5.50 -2.54
CA PHE A 65 -15.07 6.02 -3.81
C PHE A 65 -15.63 5.26 -5.01
N ASP A 66 -15.78 3.94 -4.91
CA ASP A 66 -16.40 3.11 -5.94
C ASP A 66 -17.87 3.50 -6.20
N ALA A 67 -18.67 3.59 -5.14
CA ALA A 67 -20.07 4.01 -5.24
C ALA A 67 -20.21 5.43 -5.80
N GLU A 68 -19.35 6.36 -5.39
CA GLU A 68 -19.37 7.74 -5.89
C GLU A 68 -18.95 7.83 -7.37
N MET A 69 -18.02 6.98 -7.82
CA MET A 69 -17.69 6.87 -9.25
C MET A 69 -18.89 6.42 -10.07
N ASP A 70 -19.63 5.39 -9.64
CA ASP A 70 -20.85 4.95 -10.32
C ASP A 70 -21.92 6.07 -10.39
N ARG A 71 -22.07 6.84 -9.30
CA ARG A 71 -22.97 8.00 -9.26
C ARG A 71 -22.56 9.07 -10.27
N ILE A 72 -21.28 9.46 -10.29
CA ILE A 72 -20.77 10.52 -11.17
C ILE A 72 -20.85 10.09 -12.64
N ALA A 73 -20.53 8.82 -12.95
CA ALA A 73 -20.63 8.29 -14.30
C ALA A 73 -22.03 8.46 -14.91
N LYS A 74 -23.09 8.42 -14.07
CA LYS A 74 -24.49 8.58 -14.47
C LYS A 74 -24.96 10.03 -14.60
N THR A 75 -24.14 11.02 -14.22
CA THR A 75 -24.52 12.44 -14.25
C THR A 75 -24.20 13.13 -15.58
N ALA A 76 -23.39 12.51 -16.44
CA ALA A 76 -22.99 13.10 -17.72
C ALA A 76 -24.14 13.04 -18.74
N ILE A 77 -24.59 14.20 -19.20
CA ILE A 77 -25.69 14.35 -20.17
C ILE A 77 -25.26 15.11 -21.44
N ASP A 78 -24.13 15.79 -21.39
CA ASP A 78 -23.56 16.60 -22.47
C ASP A 78 -22.02 16.54 -22.43
N ARG A 79 -21.36 17.25 -23.36
CA ARG A 79 -19.90 17.26 -23.47
C ARG A 79 -19.20 17.88 -22.25
N ASP A 80 -19.77 18.94 -21.67
CA ASP A 80 -19.13 19.69 -20.58
C ASP A 80 -19.25 18.90 -19.26
N SER A 81 -20.43 18.35 -18.98
CA SER A 81 -20.66 17.43 -17.86
C SER A 81 -19.82 16.16 -17.99
N ALA A 82 -19.63 15.62 -19.20
CA ALA A 82 -18.74 14.48 -19.43
C ALA A 82 -17.27 14.82 -19.13
N ALA A 83 -16.81 16.03 -19.49
CA ALA A 83 -15.44 16.47 -19.20
C ALA A 83 -15.21 16.63 -17.69
N ALA A 84 -16.17 17.24 -16.98
CA ALA A 84 -16.11 17.37 -15.53
C ALA A 84 -16.15 16.00 -14.82
N ALA A 85 -17.07 15.12 -15.23
CA ALA A 85 -17.18 13.76 -14.71
C ALA A 85 -15.86 12.99 -14.90
N LYS A 86 -15.24 13.08 -16.08
CA LYS A 86 -13.95 12.42 -16.34
C LYS A 86 -12.86 12.83 -15.35
N VAL A 87 -12.72 14.11 -15.05
CA VAL A 87 -11.72 14.61 -14.08
C VAL A 87 -12.01 14.06 -12.68
N GLN A 88 -13.28 14.06 -12.27
CA GLN A 88 -13.69 13.53 -10.97
C GLN A 88 -13.43 12.02 -10.86
N LEU A 89 -13.83 11.24 -11.87
CA LEU A 89 -13.63 9.80 -11.92
C LEU A 89 -12.15 9.44 -11.85
N SER A 90 -11.28 10.13 -12.60
CA SER A 90 -9.83 9.87 -12.53
C SER A 90 -9.26 10.17 -11.13
N ASN A 91 -9.75 11.22 -10.44
CA ASN A 91 -9.32 11.52 -9.08
C ASN A 91 -9.76 10.41 -8.09
N LEU A 92 -11.02 10.00 -8.17
CA LEU A 92 -11.59 8.97 -7.30
C LEU A 92 -10.93 7.62 -7.53
N GLN A 93 -10.68 7.22 -8.78
CA GLN A 93 -9.97 5.99 -9.12
C GLN A 93 -8.56 5.98 -8.52
N TRP A 94 -7.82 7.08 -8.66
CA TRP A 94 -6.48 7.20 -8.06
C TRP A 94 -6.55 7.12 -6.52
N ARG A 95 -7.54 7.76 -5.90
CA ARG A 95 -7.72 7.67 -4.45
C ARG A 95 -8.06 6.25 -4.00
N ALA A 96 -8.98 5.57 -4.66
CA ALA A 96 -9.36 4.20 -4.37
C ALA A 96 -8.14 3.25 -4.45
N SER A 97 -7.31 3.39 -5.49
CA SER A 97 -6.10 2.56 -5.64
C SER A 97 -5.03 2.82 -4.59
N LYS A 98 -4.99 4.02 -3.98
CA LYS A 98 -4.08 4.33 -2.86
C LYS A 98 -4.62 3.93 -1.49
N GLN A 99 -5.94 4.04 -1.26
CA GLN A 99 -6.52 3.71 0.04
C GLN A 99 -6.79 2.21 0.22
N ALA A 100 -7.15 1.51 -0.86
CA ALA A 100 -7.42 0.08 -0.85
C ALA A 100 -6.67 -0.62 -2.01
N PRO A 101 -5.32 -0.63 -1.98
CA PRO A 101 -4.49 -1.14 -3.07
C PRO A 101 -4.70 -2.63 -3.37
N SER A 102 -5.10 -3.42 -2.37
CA SER A 102 -5.41 -4.85 -2.57
C SER A 102 -6.65 -5.08 -3.45
N LYS A 103 -7.64 -4.17 -3.38
CA LYS A 103 -8.91 -4.28 -4.11
C LYS A 103 -8.93 -3.48 -5.42
N TYR A 104 -8.39 -2.25 -5.40
CA TYR A 104 -8.47 -1.31 -6.52
C TYR A 104 -7.11 -0.95 -7.13
N GLY A 105 -6.03 -1.56 -6.65
CA GLY A 105 -4.71 -1.39 -7.25
C GLY A 105 -4.58 -2.19 -8.54
N ASP A 106 -3.80 -1.66 -9.49
CA ASP A 106 -3.44 -2.37 -10.71
C ASP A 106 -2.65 -3.63 -10.36
N ARG A 107 -3.14 -4.80 -10.75
CA ARG A 107 -2.43 -6.07 -10.58
C ARG A 107 -1.52 -6.27 -11.80
N ILE A 108 -0.23 -6.37 -11.55
CA ILE A 108 0.76 -6.76 -12.57
C ILE A 108 1.13 -8.21 -12.30
N ASP A 109 0.73 -9.12 -13.20
CA ASP A 109 1.19 -10.50 -13.17
C ASP A 109 2.61 -10.56 -13.75
N MET A 110 3.60 -10.64 -12.87
CA MET A 110 5.01 -10.76 -13.27
C MET A 110 5.43 -12.24 -13.29
N THR A 111 5.37 -12.85 -14.46
CA THR A 111 5.98 -14.17 -14.69
C THR A 111 7.49 -14.01 -14.77
N VAL A 112 8.21 -14.52 -13.76
CA VAL A 112 9.69 -14.56 -13.77
C VAL A 112 10.13 -15.95 -14.23
N ASP A 113 10.41 -16.07 -15.52
CA ASP A 113 11.03 -17.28 -16.06
C ASP A 113 12.53 -17.28 -15.75
N HIS A 114 12.94 -18.13 -14.80
CA HIS A 114 14.35 -18.36 -14.55
C HIS A 114 14.90 -19.42 -15.50
N THR A 115 15.58 -18.99 -16.54
CA THR A 115 16.43 -19.89 -17.35
C THR A 115 17.76 -20.09 -16.63
N PHE A 116 17.93 -21.23 -15.98
CA PHE A 116 19.22 -21.62 -15.42
C PHE A 116 20.07 -22.28 -16.50
N ASP A 117 21.24 -21.68 -16.81
CA ASP A 117 22.24 -22.33 -17.63
C ASP A 117 22.93 -23.45 -16.83
N LEU A 118 22.40 -24.66 -16.96
CA LEU A 118 22.92 -25.85 -16.33
C LEU A 118 24.32 -26.22 -16.85
N ALA A 119 24.68 -25.85 -18.09
CA ALA A 119 25.99 -26.17 -18.65
C ALA A 119 27.10 -25.45 -17.88
N ALA A 120 26.91 -24.15 -17.60
CA ALA A 120 27.85 -23.35 -16.81
C ALA A 120 28.05 -23.88 -15.37
N VAL A 121 26.99 -24.44 -14.76
CA VAL A 121 27.07 -25.04 -13.41
C VAL A 121 27.84 -26.36 -13.44
N ILE A 122 27.60 -27.19 -14.46
CA ILE A 122 28.28 -28.48 -14.65
C ILE A 122 29.77 -28.26 -14.93
N ASP A 123 30.13 -27.29 -15.76
CA ASP A 123 31.52 -27.01 -16.12
C ASP A 123 32.34 -26.48 -14.93
N LYS A 124 31.75 -25.62 -14.09
CA LYS A 124 32.40 -25.18 -12.84
C LYS A 124 32.66 -26.33 -11.86
N ARG A 125 31.80 -27.35 -11.83
CA ARG A 125 32.05 -28.56 -11.02
C ARG A 125 33.17 -29.42 -11.62
N ARG A 126 33.24 -29.54 -12.94
CA ARG A 126 34.34 -30.26 -13.62
C ARG A 126 35.69 -29.59 -13.41
N GLN A 127 35.76 -28.26 -13.54
CA GLN A 127 37.00 -27.51 -13.32
C GLN A 127 37.55 -27.68 -11.89
N ARG A 128 36.69 -27.60 -10.87
CA ARG A 128 37.09 -27.84 -9.47
C ARG A 128 37.53 -29.27 -9.19
N ALA A 129 36.96 -30.25 -9.89
CA ALA A 129 37.38 -31.65 -9.77
C ALA A 129 38.75 -31.92 -10.42
N LEU A 130 39.08 -31.19 -11.49
CA LEU A 130 40.38 -31.25 -12.15
C LEU A 130 41.47 -30.52 -11.35
N GLU A 131 41.16 -29.34 -10.81
CA GLU A 131 42.09 -28.56 -9.96
C GLU A 131 42.47 -29.29 -8.66
N GLY A 132 41.60 -30.16 -8.14
CA GLY A 132 41.87 -30.98 -6.96
C GLY A 132 42.77 -32.21 -7.20
N GLN A 133 43.12 -32.53 -8.45
CA GLN A 133 43.95 -33.69 -8.81
C GLN A 133 45.44 -33.38 -9.04
N ASP A 134 45.82 -32.09 -9.11
CA ASP A 134 47.19 -31.66 -9.45
C ASP A 134 48.05 -31.25 -8.23
N GLN A 135 47.69 -31.66 -7.01
CA GLN A 135 48.55 -31.44 -5.85
C GLN A 135 49.70 -32.47 -5.84
N PRO A 136 50.96 -32.07 -6.04
CA PRO A 136 52.06 -33.03 -6.16
C PRO A 136 52.24 -33.78 -4.84
N ALA A 137 52.41 -35.10 -4.94
CA ALA A 137 52.71 -35.97 -3.80
C ALA A 137 53.89 -35.40 -3.01
N LEU A 138 53.68 -35.17 -1.71
CA LEU A 138 54.68 -34.67 -0.78
C LEU A 138 55.98 -35.48 -0.94
N PRO A 139 57.16 -34.84 -1.06
CA PRO A 139 58.41 -35.55 -1.15
C PRO A 139 58.64 -36.36 0.12
N ASP A 140 58.92 -37.65 -0.05
CA ASP A 140 59.17 -38.61 1.02
C ASP A 140 60.32 -38.13 1.91
N ALA A 141 59.96 -37.58 3.06
CA ALA A 141 60.89 -37.06 4.03
C ALA A 141 61.08 -38.09 5.15
N SER A 142 62.14 -38.89 4.98
CA SER A 142 63.10 -39.29 6.02
C SER A 142 63.07 -40.73 6.52
N ARG A 143 64.30 -41.30 6.48
CA ARG A 143 65.02 -42.06 7.51
C ARG A 143 64.68 -43.53 7.74
#